data_AF-A0A0G3X7G3-F1
#
_entry.id   AF-A0A0G3X7G3-F1
#
_cell.length_a   1.000
_cell.length_b   1.000
_cell.length_c   1.000
_cell.angle_alpha   90.00
_cell.angle_beta   90.00
_cell.angle_gamma   90.00
#
_symmetry.space_group_name_H-M   'P 1'
#
loop_
_entity.id
_entity.type
_entity.pdbx_description
1 polymer ?
#
loop_
_entity_poly.entity_id
_entity_poly.type
_entity_poly.pdbx_seq_one_letter_code
_entity_poly.pdbx_strand_id
1 'polypeptide(L)'
;MGEGGDPKLAGIDLVTSYILGVIYDDESLTLEMDFHLLETHPRYEAPGEGADGCYRKGFIRFADLDDLRLRKAKPEDGRKLDYSDIYSATIDGDYANIASGWGEIELTAQSIQIALD
;
A
#
# COMPACT_ATOMS: atom_id res chain seq x y z
N MET A 1 -15.30 4.52 -17.02
CA MET A 1 -14.05 4.27 -16.29
C MET A 1 -14.23 4.84 -14.90
N GLY A 2 -14.60 4.01 -13.92
CA GLY A 2 -14.58 4.41 -12.53
C GLY A 2 -13.25 3.93 -11.97
N GLU A 3 -12.33 4.85 -11.73
CA GLU A 3 -11.19 4.57 -10.87
C GLU A 3 -11.78 4.46 -9.45
N GLY A 4 -12.14 3.23 -9.08
CA GLY A 4 -12.55 2.87 -7.72
C GLY A 4 -11.32 2.92 -6.81
N GLY A 5 -10.86 4.14 -6.53
CA GLY A 5 -9.87 4.40 -5.50
C GLY A 5 -10.60 4.97 -4.29
N ASP A 6 -10.37 4.41 -3.11
CA ASP A 6 -10.86 5.00 -1.88
C ASP A 6 -10.51 6.49 -1.81
N PRO A 7 -11.45 7.36 -1.38
CA PRO A 7 -11.19 8.79 -1.25
C PRO A 7 -10.04 9.11 -0.29
N LYS A 8 -9.65 8.16 0.57
CA LYS A 8 -8.50 8.25 1.48
C LYS A 8 -7.14 8.13 0.77
N LEU A 9 -7.12 7.58 -0.44
CA LEU A 9 -5.95 7.44 -1.32
C LEU A 9 -5.96 8.49 -2.44
N ALA A 10 -6.93 9.39 -2.45
CA ALA A 10 -7.03 10.43 -3.47
C ALA A 10 -5.80 11.37 -3.38
N GLY A 11 -5.01 11.42 -4.45
CA GLY A 11 -3.76 12.19 -4.50
C GLY A 11 -2.54 11.45 -3.94
N ILE A 12 -2.63 10.14 -3.77
CA ILE A 12 -1.51 9.28 -3.38
C ILE A 12 -1.21 8.34 -4.53
N ASP A 13 0.05 8.29 -4.94
CA ASP A 13 0.52 7.35 -5.95
C ASP A 13 1.10 6.10 -5.28
N LEU A 14 0.28 5.04 -5.20
CA LEU A 14 0.68 3.79 -4.55
C LEU A 14 1.72 3.00 -5.34
N VAL A 15 1.83 3.22 -6.65
CA VAL A 15 2.78 2.48 -7.51
C VAL A 15 4.21 2.94 -7.26
N THR A 16 4.40 4.24 -7.03
CA THR A 16 5.68 4.83 -6.65
C THR A 16 5.93 4.81 -5.13
N SER A 17 4.98 4.29 -4.36
CA SER A 17 5.11 4.10 -2.91
C SER A 17 5.92 2.84 -2.59
N TYR A 18 6.48 2.78 -1.38
CA TYR A 18 7.34 1.67 -0.96
C TYR A 18 6.75 0.93 0.24
N ILE A 19 6.71 -0.40 0.19
CA ILE A 19 6.38 -1.22 1.37
C ILE A 19 7.59 -1.29 2.30
N LEU A 20 7.40 -0.82 3.53
CA LEU A 20 8.37 -0.89 4.61
C LEU A 20 8.21 -2.19 5.41
N GLY A 21 6.97 -2.63 5.62
CA GLY A 21 6.66 -3.76 6.47
C GLY A 21 5.26 -4.32 6.22
N VAL A 22 5.15 -5.64 6.34
CA VAL A 22 3.87 -6.35 6.31
C VAL A 22 3.73 -7.08 7.64
N ILE A 23 2.84 -6.59 8.49
CA ILE A 23 2.53 -7.15 9.79
C ILE A 23 1.15 -7.78 9.68
N TYR A 24 1.01 -9.06 9.95
CA TYR A 24 -0.29 -9.73 9.96
C TYR A 24 -0.39 -10.62 11.18
N ASP A 25 -1.59 -10.68 11.72
CA ASP A 25 -2.00 -11.51 12.86
C ASP A 25 -3.27 -12.29 12.46
N ASP A 26 -3.85 -13.07 13.37
CA ASP A 26 -5.00 -13.92 13.09
C ASP A 26 -6.25 -13.11 12.69
N GLU A 27 -6.38 -11.91 13.26
CA GLU A 27 -7.58 -11.05 13.13
C GLU A 27 -7.32 -9.69 12.44
N SER A 28 -6.06 -9.36 12.13
CA SER A 28 -5.72 -8.06 11.53
C SER A 28 -4.46 -8.07 10.68
N LEU A 29 -4.41 -7.18 9.68
CA LEU A 29 -3.27 -6.97 8.81
C LEU A 29 -2.91 -5.49 8.76
N THR A 30 -1.66 -5.16 9.06
CA THR A 30 -1.10 -3.81 9.00
C THR A 30 0.03 -3.75 7.96
N LEU A 31 -0.15 -2.93 6.94
CA LEU A 31 0.86 -2.65 5.94
C LEU A 31 1.50 -1.31 6.24
N GLU A 32 2.78 -1.34 6.58
CA GLU A 32 3.59 -0.14 6.74
C GLU A 32 4.19 0.22 5.38
N MET A 33 3.95 1.44 4.92
CA MET A 33 4.39 1.90 3.61
C MET A 33 4.71 3.40 3.63
N ASP A 34 5.66 3.78 2.78
CA ASP A 34 5.95 5.17 2.46
C ASP A 34 5.10 5.58 1.25
N PHE A 35 4.07 6.38 1.51
CA PHE A 35 3.12 6.86 0.52
C PHE A 35 3.71 8.04 -0.26
N HIS A 36 3.78 7.92 -1.57
CA HIS A 36 4.14 9.04 -2.43
C HIS A 36 2.93 9.95 -2.63
N LEU A 37 2.98 11.14 -2.06
CA LEU A 37 1.96 12.16 -2.22
C LEU A 37 2.16 12.91 -3.53
N LEU A 38 1.09 13.04 -4.29
CA LEU A 38 1.02 13.87 -5.49
C LEU A 38 0.67 15.31 -5.11
N GLU A 39 0.96 16.25 -6.01
CA GLU A 39 0.63 17.68 -5.87
C GLU A 39 -0.85 17.98 -5.57
N THR A 40 -1.73 17.04 -5.89
CA THR A 40 -3.17 17.10 -5.63
C THR A 40 -3.53 16.85 -4.17
N HIS A 41 -2.62 16.29 -3.37
CA HIS A 41 -2.89 15.94 -1.98
C HIS A 41 -2.73 17.18 -1.06
N PRO A 42 -3.66 17.44 -0.12
CA PRO A 42 -3.59 18.62 0.77
C PRO A 42 -2.39 18.62 1.72
N ARG A 43 -1.78 17.44 1.95
CA ARG A 43 -0.54 17.29 2.73
C ARG A 43 0.72 17.22 1.85
N TYR A 44 0.59 17.43 0.54
CA TYR A 44 1.75 17.48 -0.34
C TYR A 44 2.65 18.66 0.05
N GLU A 45 3.92 18.34 0.29
CA GLU A 45 4.98 19.33 0.45
C GLU A 45 5.96 19.15 -0.69
N ALA A 46 6.29 20.25 -1.36
CA ALA A 46 7.22 20.19 -2.48
C ALA A 46 8.54 19.56 -2.02
N PRO A 47 9.01 18.48 -2.67
CA PRO A 47 10.26 17.83 -2.27
C PRO A 47 11.40 18.84 -2.29
N GLY A 48 12.23 18.81 -1.24
CA GLY A 48 13.45 19.60 -1.18
C GLY A 48 14.45 19.19 -2.28
N GLU A 49 15.46 20.03 -2.49
CA GLU A 49 16.48 19.78 -3.52
C GLU A 49 17.16 18.41 -3.31
N GLY A 50 16.98 17.49 -4.26
CA GLY A 50 17.50 16.12 -4.21
C GLY A 50 16.54 15.05 -3.70
N ALA A 51 15.31 15.38 -3.32
CA ALA A 51 14.26 14.41 -3.04
C ALA A 51 13.51 14.02 -4.31
N ASP A 52 13.28 12.72 -4.48
CA ASP A 52 12.62 12.12 -5.65
C ASP A 52 11.10 12.40 -5.68
N GLY A 53 10.53 12.79 -4.54
CA GLY A 53 9.10 13.02 -4.36
C GLY A 53 8.73 13.35 -2.92
N CYS A 54 7.44 13.63 -2.68
CA CYS A 54 6.91 13.86 -1.34
C CYS A 54 6.50 12.52 -0.73
N TYR A 55 7.38 11.88 0.03
CA TYR A 55 7.07 10.60 0.68
C TYR A 55 6.62 10.82 2.12
N ARG A 56 5.47 10.24 2.47
CA ARG A 56 4.89 10.27 3.81
C ARG A 56 4.71 8.85 4.32
N LYS A 57 5.34 8.57 5.46
CA LYS A 57 5.15 7.31 6.15
C LYS A 57 3.72 7.17 6.58
N GLY A 58 3.20 5.96 6.45
CA GLY A 58 1.89 5.63 6.95
C GLY A 58 1.70 4.14 7.06
N PHE A 59 0.49 3.77 7.43
CA PHE A 59 0.10 2.38 7.48
C PHE A 59 -1.36 2.20 7.08
N ILE A 60 -1.65 1.03 6.52
CA ILE A 60 -3.00 0.55 6.26
C ILE A 60 -3.27 -0.61 7.20
N ARG A 61 -4.18 -0.40 8.15
CA ARG A 61 -4.63 -1.42 9.08
C ARG A 61 -6.02 -1.92 8.67
N PHE A 62 -6.06 -3.19 8.38
CA PHE A 62 -7.27 -3.98 8.15
C PHE A 62 -7.55 -4.76 9.44
N ALA A 63 -8.74 -4.59 10.00
CA ALA A 63 -9.21 -5.30 11.18
C ALA A 63 -10.53 -6.02 10.85
N ASP A 64 -10.79 -7.12 11.56
CA ASP A 64 -11.94 -7.98 11.30
C ASP A 64 -11.86 -8.54 9.86
N LEU A 65 -10.79 -9.28 9.61
CA LEU A 65 -10.52 -9.92 8.31
C LEU A 65 -11.51 -11.07 8.09
N ASP A 66 -12.23 -11.04 6.98
CA ASP A 66 -13.14 -12.13 6.56
C ASP A 66 -12.37 -13.18 5.74
N ASP A 67 -11.51 -12.72 4.82
CA ASP A 67 -10.64 -13.57 4.01
C ASP A 67 -9.26 -12.92 3.86
N LEU A 68 -8.21 -13.73 3.92
CA LEU A 68 -6.83 -13.31 3.73
C LEU A 68 -6.08 -14.30 2.84
N ARG A 69 -5.61 -13.81 1.69
CA ARG A 69 -4.86 -14.56 0.69
C ARG A 69 -3.53 -13.88 0.44
N LEU A 70 -2.49 -14.46 1.03
CA LEU A 70 -1.11 -14.03 0.86
C LEU A 70 -0.39 -14.92 -0.15
N ARG A 71 -0.09 -14.36 -1.31
CA ARG A 71 0.67 -15.00 -2.39
C ARG A 71 2.06 -14.40 -2.47
N LYS A 72 2.97 -14.91 -1.64
CA LYS A 72 4.38 -14.50 -1.65
C LYS A 72 4.97 -14.73 -3.04
N ALA A 73 5.62 -13.70 -3.59
CA ALA A 73 6.35 -13.81 -4.83
C ALA A 73 7.45 -14.88 -4.63
N LYS A 74 7.49 -15.88 -5.50
CA LYS A 74 8.60 -16.83 -5.49
C LYS A 74 9.79 -16.11 -6.13
N PRO A 75 10.92 -15.94 -5.43
CA PRO A 75 12.10 -15.42 -6.07
C PRO A 75 12.50 -16.41 -7.17
N GLU A 76 12.49 -15.96 -8.43
CA GLU A 76 13.19 -16.68 -9.48
C GLU A 76 14.68 -16.67 -9.11
N ASP A 77 15.29 -17.85 -9.08
CA ASP A 77 16.67 -18.06 -8.65
C ASP A 77 17.61 -17.05 -9.36
N GLY A 78 18.16 -16.10 -8.60
CA GLY A 78 19.13 -15.11 -9.08
C GLY A 78 18.62 -13.70 -9.40
N ARG A 79 17.32 -13.38 -9.27
CA ARG A 79 16.84 -11.98 -9.37
C ARG A 79 16.77 -11.31 -7.99
N LYS A 80 17.41 -10.14 -7.86
CA LYS A 80 17.07 -9.17 -6.82
C LYS A 80 15.66 -8.68 -7.14
N LEU A 81 14.65 -9.24 -6.48
CA LEU A 81 13.32 -8.66 -6.44
C LEU A 81 13.31 -7.64 -5.32
N ASP A 82 13.05 -6.39 -5.68
CA ASP A 82 12.84 -5.32 -4.71
C ASP A 82 11.47 -5.53 -4.07
N TYR A 83 11.46 -6.19 -2.91
CA TYR A 83 10.24 -6.58 -2.20
C TYR A 83 9.37 -5.39 -1.78
N SER A 84 9.95 -4.19 -1.75
CA SER A 84 9.29 -2.94 -1.39
C SER A 84 8.54 -2.28 -2.56
N ASP A 85 8.79 -2.69 -3.80
CA ASP A 85 8.19 -2.07 -4.98
C ASP A 85 6.72 -2.48 -5.11
N ILE A 86 5.82 -1.51 -5.26
CA ILE A 86 4.38 -1.76 -5.39
C ILE A 86 4.02 -1.68 -6.88
N TYR A 87 3.52 -2.78 -7.44
CA TYR A 87 3.09 -2.80 -8.83
C TYR A 87 1.66 -2.30 -8.99
N SER A 88 0.79 -2.64 -8.03
CA SER A 88 -0.61 -2.23 -8.03
C SER A 88 -1.16 -2.29 -6.61
N ALA A 89 -2.00 -1.33 -6.26
CA ALA A 89 -2.74 -1.36 -5.02
C ALA A 89 -4.14 -0.82 -5.28
N THR A 90 -5.13 -1.66 -4.98
CA THR A 90 -6.54 -1.40 -5.16
C THR A 90 -7.24 -1.62 -3.83
N ILE A 91 -7.97 -0.63 -3.37
CA ILE A 91 -8.84 -0.75 -2.21
C ILE A 91 -10.22 -0.28 -2.68
N ASP A 92 -11.23 -1.09 -2.44
CA ASP A 92 -12.62 -0.84 -2.84
C ASP A 92 -13.55 -1.33 -1.74
N GLY A 93 -14.03 -0.40 -0.91
CA GLY A 93 -14.96 -0.69 0.18
C GLY A 93 -14.33 -1.58 1.25
N ASP A 94 -14.76 -2.83 1.31
CA ASP A 94 -14.30 -3.84 2.27
C ASP A 94 -13.15 -4.70 1.70
N TYR A 95 -12.84 -4.57 0.41
CA TYR A 95 -11.85 -5.38 -0.30
C TYR A 95 -10.55 -4.61 -0.54
N ALA A 96 -9.40 -5.28 -0.36
CA ALA A 96 -8.10 -4.74 -0.69
C ALA A 96 -7.23 -5.77 -1.43
N ASN A 97 -6.57 -5.32 -2.50
CA ASN A 97 -5.64 -6.10 -3.29
C ASN A 97 -4.37 -5.29 -3.55
N ILE A 98 -3.23 -5.79 -3.09
CA ILE A 98 -1.95 -5.11 -3.16
C ILE A 98 -0.94 -6.09 -3.75
N ALA A 99 -0.48 -5.79 -4.96
CA ALA A 99 0.56 -6.52 -5.66
C ALA A 99 1.87 -5.78 -5.55
N SER A 100 2.87 -6.44 -4.98
CA SER A 100 4.21 -5.90 -4.73
C SER A 100 5.29 -6.92 -5.05
N GLY A 101 6.54 -6.49 -5.04
CA GLY A 101 7.69 -7.37 -5.17
C GLY A 101 7.74 -8.47 -4.10
N TRP A 102 7.17 -8.22 -2.91
CA TRP A 102 6.98 -9.22 -1.86
C TRP A 102 5.97 -10.31 -2.24
N GLY A 103 4.95 -9.95 -3.02
CA GLY A 103 3.85 -10.83 -3.38
C GLY A 103 2.55 -10.07 -3.59
N GLU A 104 1.50 -10.85 -3.85
CA GLU A 104 0.12 -10.39 -3.96
C GLU A 104 -0.60 -10.65 -2.64
N ILE A 105 -1.17 -9.59 -2.08
CA ILE A 105 -1.92 -9.56 -0.83
C ILE A 105 -3.36 -9.24 -1.21
N GLU A 106 -4.24 -10.23 -1.11
CA GLU A 106 -5.66 -10.08 -1.38
C GLU A 106 -6.41 -10.36 -0.08
N LEU A 107 -7.23 -9.43 0.38
CA LEU A 107 -7.97 -9.58 1.63
C LEU A 107 -9.29 -8.83 1.60
N THR A 108 -10.19 -9.24 2.48
CA THR A 108 -11.46 -8.56 2.73
C THR A 108 -11.57 -8.29 4.23
N ALA A 109 -11.87 -7.05 4.60
CA ALA A 109 -11.89 -6.59 5.98
C ALA A 109 -13.09 -5.68 6.24
N GLN A 110 -13.77 -5.86 7.38
CA GLN A 110 -14.89 -5.00 7.73
C GLN A 110 -14.46 -3.61 8.19
N SER A 111 -13.21 -3.47 8.65
CA SER A 111 -12.66 -2.22 9.17
C SER A 111 -11.32 -1.89 8.54
N ILE A 112 -11.31 -0.85 7.69
CA ILE A 112 -10.09 -0.36 7.02
C ILE A 112 -9.71 1.03 7.54
N GLN A 113 -8.59 1.09 8.23
CA GLN A 113 -7.94 2.31 8.69
C GLN A 113 -6.70 2.61 7.86
N ILE A 114 -6.65 3.82 7.31
CA ILE A 114 -5.46 4.34 6.64
C ILE A 114 -5.01 5.53 7.46
N ALA A 115 -3.75 5.52 7.87
CA ALA A 115 -3.13 6.60 8.62
C ALA A 115 -1.84 7.02 7.94
N LEU A 116 -1.70 8.34 7.73
CA LEU A 116 -0.46 8.98 7.30
C LEU A 116 0.09 9.73 8.51
N ASP A 117 1.32 9.41 8.91
CA ASP A 117 2.07 10.18 9.92
C ASP A 117 2.41 11.57 9.38
#